data_AF-A0ABD4ZCG6-F1
#
_entry.id   AF-A0ABD4ZCG6-F1
#
_cell.length_a   1.000
_cell.length_b   1.000
_cell.length_c   1.000
_cell.angle_alpha   90.00
_cell.angle_beta   90.00
_cell.angle_gamma   90.00
#
_symmetry.space_group_name_H-M   'P 1'
#
loop_
_entity.id
_entity.type
_entity.pdbx_description
1 polymer ?
#
loop_
_entity_poly.entity_id
_entity_poly.type
_entity_poly.pdbx_seq_one_letter_code
_entity_poly.pdbx_strand_id
1 'polypeptide(L)'
;QYQGKNGSVDGEGMTNNGRGALRQNGDGVGGSITYDYEGFGIGAAVSSSKRTDAQNTAAYIGNGDRAETYTGGLKYDANNIYL
;
A
#
# COMPACT_ATOMS: atom_id res chain seq x y z
N GLN A 1 -7.55 0.12 8.35
CA GLN A 1 -7.40 1.58 8.19
C GLN A 1 -7.78 1.98 6.78
N TYR A 2 -8.51 3.08 6.61
CA TYR A 2 -8.86 3.66 5.32
C TYR A 2 -7.79 4.65 4.84
N GLN A 3 -7.54 4.68 3.53
CA GLN A 3 -6.64 5.60 2.84
C GLN A 3 -7.44 6.36 1.77
N GLY A 4 -7.50 7.68 1.90
CA GLY A 4 -8.13 8.54 0.90
C GLY A 4 -7.29 8.68 -0.37
N LYS A 5 -7.99 8.86 -1.50
CA LYS A 5 -7.35 9.09 -2.79
C LYS A 5 -6.51 10.38 -2.86
N ASN A 6 -5.46 10.37 -3.67
CA ASN A 6 -4.80 11.57 -4.18
C ASN A 6 -4.60 11.45 -5.71
N GLY A 7 -4.98 12.51 -6.43
CA GLY A 7 -5.10 12.49 -7.88
C GLY A 7 -4.11 13.39 -8.61
N SER A 8 -4.20 13.37 -9.94
CA SER A 8 -3.53 14.34 -10.81
C SER A 8 -4.14 15.73 -10.64
N VAL A 9 -3.38 16.77 -11.05
CA VAL A 9 -3.96 18.11 -11.28
C VAL A 9 -4.94 18.11 -12.47
N ASP A 10 -4.76 17.17 -13.41
CA ASP A 10 -5.55 17.09 -14.66
C ASP A 10 -6.43 15.80 -14.73
N GLY A 11 -6.92 15.27 -13.60
CA GLY A 11 -7.60 13.97 -13.54
C GLY A 11 -8.69 13.79 -12.47
N GLU A 12 -9.15 12.55 -12.27
CA GLU A 12 -10.33 12.14 -11.48
C GLU A 12 -10.39 12.67 -10.02
N GLY A 13 -10.95 13.87 -9.84
CA GLY A 13 -11.19 14.49 -8.54
C GLY A 13 -9.99 15.31 -8.06
N MET A 14 -9.76 16.41 -8.78
CA MET A 14 -8.72 17.41 -8.55
C MET A 14 -8.55 17.75 -7.06
N THR A 15 -7.39 17.42 -6.51
CA THR A 15 -6.90 18.07 -5.29
C THR A 15 -6.06 19.28 -5.73
N ASN A 16 -6.08 20.39 -4.98
CA ASN A 16 -5.25 21.58 -5.27
C ASN A 16 -3.73 21.32 -5.10
N ASN A 17 -3.31 20.04 -5.06
CA ASN A 17 -1.94 19.60 -4.82
C ASN A 17 -1.69 18.28 -5.57
N GLY A 18 -1.97 18.27 -6.87
CA GLY A 18 -1.90 17.05 -7.68
C GLY A 18 -0.51 16.43 -7.73
N ARG A 19 -0.47 15.13 -8.02
CA ARG A 19 0.73 14.29 -8.06
C ARG A 19 0.99 13.77 -9.48
N GLY A 20 2.25 13.55 -9.85
CA GLY A 20 2.58 12.78 -11.05
C GLY A 20 2.07 11.34 -10.93
N ALA A 21 1.76 10.67 -12.06
CA ALA A 21 1.05 9.38 -12.06
C ALA A 21 1.69 8.29 -11.17
N LEU A 22 3.03 8.22 -11.12
CA LEU A 22 3.77 7.27 -10.26
C LEU A 22 3.61 7.52 -8.75
N ARG A 23 3.03 8.66 -8.36
CA ARG A 23 2.82 9.08 -6.95
C ARG A 23 1.35 9.34 -6.62
N GLN A 24 0.44 8.92 -7.50
CA GLN A 24 -1.01 8.96 -7.28
C GLN A 24 -1.48 7.67 -6.58
N ASN A 25 -2.62 7.73 -5.91
CA ASN A 25 -3.37 6.54 -5.48
C ASN A 25 -4.87 6.85 -5.44
N GLY A 26 -5.69 5.86 -5.78
CA GLY A 26 -7.12 5.90 -5.51
C GLY A 26 -7.44 5.55 -4.06
N ASP A 27 -8.74 5.46 -3.75
CA ASP A 27 -9.21 5.09 -2.43
C ASP A 27 -8.84 3.65 -2.09
N GLY A 28 -8.44 3.44 -0.84
CA GLY A 28 -7.90 2.15 -0.41
C GLY A 28 -8.19 1.82 1.04
N VAL A 29 -7.94 0.56 1.37
CA VAL A 29 -8.00 0.03 2.73
C VAL A 29 -6.84 -0.92 2.95
N GLY A 30 -6.35 -0.97 4.18
CA GLY A 30 -5.34 -1.93 4.59
C GLY A 30 -5.47 -2.30 6.06
N GLY A 31 -4.87 -3.43 6.43
CA GLY A 31 -4.87 -3.92 7.79
C GLY A 31 -3.70 -4.86 8.02
N SER A 32 -3.33 -5.02 9.27
CA SER A 32 -2.28 -5.94 9.70
C SER A 32 -2.67 -6.65 10.98
N ILE A 33 -2.11 -7.84 11.15
CA ILE A 33 -2.17 -8.60 12.38
C ILE A 33 -0.77 -9.05 12.74
N THR A 34 -0.45 -8.98 14.02
CA THR A 34 0.81 -9.46 14.58
C THR A 34 0.54 -10.26 15.84
N TYR A 35 1.39 -11.26 16.09
CA TYR A 35 1.33 -12.09 17.27
C TYR A 35 2.75 -12.34 17.77
N ASP A 36 2.96 -12.13 19.07
CA ASP A 36 4.25 -12.35 19.72
C ASP A 36 4.11 -13.49 20.75
N TYR A 37 5.07 -14.41 20.75
CA TYR A 37 5.12 -15.56 21.65
C TYR A 37 6.58 -15.96 21.93
N GLU A 38 6.97 -15.93 23.21
CA GLU A 38 8.29 -16.39 23.68
C GLU A 38 9.49 -15.89 22.85
N GLY A 39 9.54 -14.59 22.54
CA GLY A 39 10.62 -13.99 21.75
C GLY A 39 10.45 -14.13 20.24
N PHE A 40 9.53 -14.98 19.75
CA PHE A 40 9.14 -15.01 18.34
C PHE A 40 8.01 -14.03 18.08
N GLY A 41 8.12 -13.27 16.99
CA GLY A 41 7.02 -12.46 16.46
C GLY A 41 6.68 -12.90 15.05
N ILE A 42 5.39 -13.02 14.74
CA ILE A 42 4.88 -13.21 13.39
C ILE A 42 3.91 -12.08 13.04
N GLY A 43 3.98 -11.62 11.80
CA GLY A 43 3.10 -10.57 11.31
C GLY A 43 2.69 -10.78 9.87
N ALA A 44 1.49 -10.33 9.53
CA ALA A 44 1.01 -10.23 8.16
C ALA A 44 0.26 -8.90 7.97
N ALA A 45 0.38 -8.33 6.78
CA ALA A 45 -0.36 -7.13 6.39
C ALA A 45 -0.85 -7.23 4.95
N VAL A 46 -2.01 -6.65 4.72
CA VAL A 46 -2.66 -6.57 3.40
C VAL A 46 -3.10 -5.14 3.14
N SER A 47 -2.96 -4.69 1.91
CA SER A 47 -3.49 -3.39 1.47
C SER A 47 -3.97 -3.47 0.03
N SER A 48 -5.08 -2.81 -0.26
CA SER A 48 -5.64 -2.72 -1.60
C SER A 48 -6.18 -1.31 -1.84
N SER A 49 -5.73 -0.66 -2.92
CA SER A 49 -6.13 0.69 -3.30
C SER A 49 -6.49 0.73 -4.79
N LYS A 50 -7.48 1.55 -5.17
CA LYS A 50 -7.76 1.77 -6.60
C LYS A 50 -6.54 2.41 -7.29
N ARG A 51 -6.29 2.07 -8.56
CA ARG A 51 -5.34 2.79 -9.42
C ARG A 51 -6.08 3.93 -10.11
N THR A 52 -5.43 5.06 -10.31
CA THR A 52 -6.02 6.19 -11.06
C THR A 52 -5.93 5.94 -12.56
N ASP A 53 -6.78 6.58 -13.36
CA ASP A 53 -6.74 6.47 -14.82
C ASP A 53 -5.36 6.80 -15.39
N ALA A 54 -4.69 7.83 -14.84
CA ALA A 54 -3.35 8.23 -15.25
C ALA A 54 -2.31 7.11 -15.05
N GLN A 55 -2.51 6.21 -14.08
CA GLN A 55 -1.66 5.06 -13.79
C GLN A 55 -1.91 3.86 -14.72
N ASN A 56 -3.03 3.86 -15.45
CA ASN A 56 -3.43 2.79 -16.36
C ASN A 56 -3.30 3.21 -17.84
N THR A 57 -2.49 4.24 -18.11
CA THR A 57 -2.20 4.68 -19.48
C THR A 57 -1.06 3.85 -20.08
N ALA A 58 -1.02 3.75 -21.42
CA ALA A 58 0.04 3.05 -22.16
C ALA A 58 1.45 3.62 -21.93
N ALA A 59 1.57 4.79 -21.30
CA ALA A 59 2.83 5.39 -20.90
C ALA A 59 3.48 4.70 -19.68
N TYR A 60 2.74 3.87 -18.94
CA TYR A 60 3.22 3.16 -17.76
C TYR A 60 3.03 1.65 -17.87
N ILE A 61 3.94 0.90 -17.23
CA ILE A 61 3.89 -0.57 -17.20
C ILE A 61 2.99 -1.01 -16.05
N GLY A 62 2.06 -1.92 -16.34
CA GLY A 62 1.10 -2.49 -15.40
C GLY A 62 -0.29 -1.86 -15.55
N ASN A 63 -1.29 -2.70 -15.82
CA ASN A 63 -2.69 -2.31 -15.97
C ASN A 63 -3.56 -3.07 -14.96
N GLY A 64 -4.52 -2.38 -14.37
CA GLY A 64 -5.52 -2.97 -13.49
C GLY A 64 -6.26 -1.93 -12.66
N ASP A 65 -7.47 -2.25 -12.22
CA ASP A 65 -8.30 -1.28 -11.48
C ASP A 65 -7.81 -1.07 -10.04
N ARG A 66 -6.98 -1.99 -9.52
CA ARG A 66 -6.46 -1.96 -8.14
C ARG A 66 -4.98 -2.30 -8.09
N ALA A 67 -4.30 -1.70 -7.13
CA ALA A 67 -2.97 -2.08 -6.69
C ALA A 67 -3.10 -2.76 -5.33
N GLU A 68 -2.59 -3.99 -5.22
CA GLU A 68 -2.68 -4.80 -4.01
C GLU A 68 -1.30 -5.20 -3.52
N THR A 69 -1.16 -5.34 -2.21
CA THR A 69 0.08 -5.80 -1.57
C THR A 69 -0.25 -6.69 -0.40
N TYR A 70 0.48 -7.81 -0.32
CA TYR A 70 0.43 -8.76 0.77
C TYR A 70 1.87 -8.92 1.26
N THR A 71 2.08 -8.77 2.56
CA THR A 71 3.39 -8.94 3.18
C THR A 71 3.26 -9.76 4.45
N GLY A 72 4.32 -10.48 4.77
CA GLY A 72 4.43 -11.27 5.98
C GLY A 72 5.87 -11.29 6.45
N GLY A 73 6.06 -11.45 7.76
CA GLY A 73 7.37 -11.43 8.38
C GLY A 73 7.41 -12.26 9.66
N LEU A 74 8.61 -12.72 9.96
CA LEU A 74 8.96 -13.39 11.21
C LEU A 74 10.11 -12.60 11.82
N LYS A 75 10.13 -12.50 13.15
CA LYS A 75 11.26 -11.99 13.92
C LYS A 75 11.55 -12.91 15.10
N TYR A 76 12.79 -12.91 15.56
CA TYR A 76 13.17 -13.44 16.86
C TYR A 76 13.95 -12.37 17.63
N ASP A 77 13.51 -12.05 18.84
CA ASP A 77 14.11 -11.06 19.72
C ASP A 77 14.13 -11.57 21.16
N ALA A 78 15.15 -12.37 21.47
CA ALA A 78 15.40 -12.90 22.81
C ALA A 78 16.87 -13.31 22.99
N ASN A 79 17.30 -13.46 24.25
CA ASN A 79 18.66 -13.88 24.62
C ASN A 79 19.78 -13.02 24.01
N ASN A 80 19.55 -11.71 23.85
CA ASN A 80 20.46 -10.76 23.20
C ASN A 80 20.71 -11.05 21.70
N ILE A 81 19.80 -11.77 21.03
CA ILE A 81 19.86 -12.08 19.60
C ILE A 81 18.64 -11.46 18.90
N TYR A 82 18.87 -10.84 17.74
CA TYR A 82 17.83 -10.32 16.84
C TYR A 82 17.97 -10.95 15.45
N LEU A 83 16.89 -11.51 14.92
CA LEU A 83 16.80 -12.11 13.59
C LEU A 83 15.48 -11.72 12.91
#